data_AF-A0A026WGM0-F1
#
_entry.id   AF-A0A026WGM0-F1
#
_cell.length_a   1.000
_cell.length_b   1.000
_cell.length_c   1.000
_cell.angle_alpha   90.00
_cell.angle_beta   90.00
_cell.angle_gamma   90.00
#
_symmetry.space_group_name_H-M   'P 1'
#
loop_
_entity.id
_entity.type
_entity.pdbx_description
1 polymer ?
#
loop_
_entity_poly.entity_id
_entity_poly.type
_entity_poly.pdbx_seq_one_letter_code
_entity_poly.pdbx_strand_id
1 'polypeptide(L)'
;LPSCNHTCHRDATDYSTCLRDAVQEAWPATICSRYLGLPEFNFPSLNPYTFYDHHHATYDSGILYIDVQAINISLKGFRNIRFLDAEAYFTDNIFHLDIDVQTSQIIEDRGGLAHIIGSASPFTLNSTGTKIFSVRIVEYATMW
;
A
#
# COMPACT_ATOMS: atom_id res chain seq x y z
N LEU A 1 -18.27 -15.59 -13.10
CA LEU A 1 -17.58 -14.28 -13.21
C LEU A 1 -17.57 -13.68 -11.81
N PRO A 2 -16.43 -13.26 -11.27
CA PRO A 2 -16.40 -12.60 -9.95
C PRO A 2 -17.21 -11.31 -10.03
N SER A 3 -18.23 -11.19 -9.18
CA SER A 3 -19.06 -9.99 -9.08
C SER A 3 -18.33 -8.97 -8.22
N CYS A 4 -17.99 -7.81 -8.77
CA CYS A 4 -17.41 -6.66 -8.04
C CYS A 4 -18.39 -5.95 -7.11
N ASN A 5 -19.38 -6.70 -6.61
CA ASN A 5 -20.41 -6.22 -5.71
C ASN A 5 -20.35 -7.12 -4.48
N HIS A 6 -19.27 -6.98 -3.71
CA HIS A 6 -19.12 -7.62 -2.42
C HIS A 6 -19.56 -6.61 -1.36
N THR A 7 -20.77 -6.79 -0.83
CA THR A 7 -21.34 -5.91 0.20
C THR A 7 -21.22 -6.61 1.55
N CYS A 8 -20.64 -5.91 2.53
CA CYS A 8 -20.46 -6.43 3.89
C CYS A 8 -21.44 -5.79 4.87
N HIS A 9 -22.14 -6.62 5.64
CA HIS A 9 -23.06 -6.18 6.68
C HIS A 9 -22.31 -5.99 7.99
N ARG A 10 -22.36 -4.78 8.56
CA ARG A 10 -21.61 -4.41 9.78
C ARG A 10 -22.01 -5.22 11.01
N ASP A 11 -23.27 -5.64 11.07
CA ASP A 11 -23.86 -6.44 12.15
C ASP A 11 -23.64 -7.94 11.99
N ALA A 12 -23.03 -8.37 10.88
CA ALA A 12 -22.74 -9.77 10.64
C ALA A 12 -21.53 -10.24 11.47
N THR A 13 -21.58 -11.49 11.93
CA THR A 13 -20.51 -12.09 12.74
C THR A 13 -19.20 -12.28 11.96
N ASP A 14 -19.26 -12.26 10.63
CA ASP A 14 -18.14 -12.42 9.70
C ASP A 14 -17.71 -11.09 9.05
N TYR A 15 -18.12 -9.94 9.61
CA TYR A 15 -17.86 -8.62 9.03
C TYR A 15 -16.40 -8.39 8.62
N SER A 16 -15.43 -8.64 9.50
CA SER A 16 -13.99 -8.49 9.21
C SER A 16 -13.51 -9.42 8.09
N THR A 17 -14.01 -10.67 8.08
CA THR A 17 -13.70 -11.65 7.03
C THR A 17 -14.25 -11.20 5.69
N CYS A 18 -15.50 -10.71 5.67
CA CYS A 18 -16.12 -10.13 4.48
C CYS A 18 -15.34 -8.91 3.98
N LEU A 19 -14.94 -7.99 4.86
CA LEU A 19 -14.16 -6.80 4.49
C LEU A 19 -12.84 -7.18 3.82
N ARG A 20 -12.09 -8.13 4.42
CA ARG A 20 -10.85 -8.64 3.84
C ARG A 20 -11.10 -9.19 2.44
N ASP A 21 -12.13 -10.02 2.27
CA ASP A 21 -12.44 -10.64 0.97
C ASP A 21 -12.89 -9.62 -0.07
N ALA A 22 -13.72 -8.65 0.33
CA ALA A 22 -14.15 -7.55 -0.53
C ALA A 22 -12.96 -6.71 -1.03
N VAL A 23 -12.04 -6.35 -0.12
CA VAL A 23 -10.82 -5.62 -0.49
C VAL A 23 -9.92 -6.48 -1.37
N GLN A 24 -9.72 -7.77 -1.05
CA GLN A 24 -8.90 -8.69 -1.84
C GLN A 24 -9.44 -8.89 -3.27
N GLU A 25 -10.77 -8.94 -3.44
CA GLU A 25 -11.45 -9.03 -4.73
C GLU A 25 -11.39 -7.71 -5.52
N ALA A 26 -11.50 -6.58 -4.83
CA ALA A 26 -11.47 -5.25 -5.43
C ALA A 26 -10.05 -4.76 -5.76
N TRP A 27 -9.03 -5.22 -5.03
CA TRP A 27 -7.62 -4.89 -5.25
C TRP A 27 -7.24 -5.21 -6.70
N PRO A 28 -6.38 -4.41 -7.38
CA PRO A 28 -6.15 -4.39 -8.83
C PRO A 28 -5.54 -5.66 -9.44
N ALA A 29 -5.68 -6.81 -8.81
CA ALA A 29 -5.68 -8.08 -9.51
C ALA A 29 -6.91 -8.19 -10.44
N THR A 30 -6.93 -7.34 -11.46
CA THR A 30 -7.49 -7.58 -12.80
C THR A 30 -9.00 -7.66 -13.02
N ILE A 31 -9.86 -7.74 -11.98
CA ILE A 31 -11.30 -7.88 -12.20
C ILE A 31 -12.02 -6.53 -12.01
N CYS A 32 -12.02 -5.93 -10.83
CA CYS A 32 -12.89 -4.76 -10.64
C CYS A 32 -12.37 -3.47 -11.27
N SER A 33 -11.09 -3.14 -11.14
CA SER A 33 -10.53 -1.93 -11.76
C SER A 33 -10.48 -1.95 -13.30
N ARG A 34 -10.61 -3.12 -13.93
CA ARG A 34 -10.61 -3.29 -15.39
C ARG A 34 -12.02 -3.41 -15.97
N TYR A 35 -12.97 -4.02 -15.26
CA TYR A 35 -14.37 -4.13 -15.67
C TYR A 35 -15.20 -2.92 -15.25
N LEU A 36 -14.95 -2.40 -14.05
CA LEU A 36 -15.30 -1.04 -13.69
C LEU A 36 -14.06 -0.23 -14.04
N GLY A 37 -13.97 0.18 -15.30
CA GLY A 37 -13.34 1.47 -15.52
C GLY A 37 -14.06 2.41 -14.57
N LEU A 38 -13.38 2.80 -13.50
CA LEU A 38 -13.78 3.85 -12.57
C LEU A 38 -13.05 5.13 -13.02
N PRO A 39 -13.19 5.62 -14.27
CA PRO A 39 -12.52 6.85 -14.70
C PRO A 39 -13.02 8.04 -13.88
N GLU A 40 -14.23 7.94 -13.31
CA GLU A 40 -14.82 8.95 -12.44
C GLU A 40 -14.06 9.13 -11.10
N PHE A 41 -13.36 8.11 -10.62
CA PHE A 41 -12.60 8.19 -9.37
C PHE A 41 -11.11 8.46 -9.57
N ASN A 42 -10.66 8.66 -10.82
CA ASN A 42 -9.27 8.94 -11.19
C ASN A 42 -8.25 8.03 -10.48
N PHE A 43 -8.57 6.74 -10.36
CA PHE A 43 -7.75 5.81 -9.60
C PHE A 43 -6.44 5.54 -10.35
N PRO A 44 -5.26 5.78 -9.74
CA PRO A 44 -3.98 5.60 -10.42
C PRO A 44 -3.72 4.12 -10.72
N SER A 45 -2.95 3.87 -11.79
CA SER A 45 -2.43 2.52 -12.05
C SER A 45 -1.63 2.04 -10.83
N LEU A 46 -1.81 0.79 -10.40
CA LEU A 46 -1.07 0.19 -9.29
C LEU A 46 0.13 -0.65 -9.75
N ASN A 47 0.29 -0.92 -11.06
CA ASN A 47 1.40 -1.73 -11.56
C ASN A 47 1.81 -1.36 -13.01
N PRO A 48 2.72 -0.39 -13.20
CA PRO A 48 3.39 0.37 -12.16
C PRO A 48 2.50 1.45 -11.54
N TYR A 49 2.69 1.71 -10.25
CA TYR A 49 2.24 2.91 -9.58
C TYR A 49 3.30 3.99 -9.70
N THR A 50 2.94 5.15 -10.24
CA THR A 50 3.92 6.20 -10.55
C THR A 50 3.63 7.48 -9.79
N PHE A 51 4.66 7.94 -9.10
CA PHE A 51 4.74 9.16 -8.33
C PHE A 51 5.56 10.18 -9.14
N TYR A 52 4.88 11.11 -9.82
CA TYR A 52 5.54 12.10 -10.70
C TYR A 52 6.06 13.33 -9.95
N ASP A 53 5.44 13.68 -8.83
CA ASP A 53 5.78 14.85 -8.05
C ASP A 53 6.87 14.57 -7.01
N HIS A 54 7.23 15.60 -6.23
CA HIS A 54 8.09 15.40 -5.05
C HIS A 54 7.28 14.73 -3.95
N HIS A 55 7.75 13.57 -3.50
CA HIS A 55 7.19 12.83 -2.39
C HIS A 55 8.17 12.81 -1.24
N HIS A 56 7.65 12.99 -0.04
CA HIS A 56 8.39 12.91 1.21
C HIS A 56 7.64 11.97 2.14
N ALA A 57 8.36 11.00 2.70
CA ALA A 57 7.83 10.08 3.69
C ALA A 57 8.82 9.96 4.84
N THR A 58 8.30 9.97 6.07
CA THR A 58 9.08 9.75 7.29
C THR A 58 8.46 8.64 8.11
N TYR A 59 9.30 7.85 8.76
CA TYR A 59 8.91 6.83 9.71
C TYR A 59 9.91 6.80 10.86
N ASP A 60 9.41 6.80 12.10
CA ASP A 60 10.24 6.71 13.31
C ASP A 60 9.53 5.82 14.34
N SER A 61 10.19 4.72 14.71
CA SER A 61 9.75 3.82 15.79
C SER A 61 10.66 3.85 17.02
N GLY A 62 11.62 4.77 17.07
CA GLY A 62 12.69 4.83 18.08
C GLY A 62 13.81 3.79 17.88
N ILE A 63 13.52 2.70 17.17
CA ILE A 63 14.51 1.65 16.81
C ILE A 63 14.89 1.77 15.33
N LEU A 64 13.92 2.16 14.50
CA LEU A 64 14.07 2.36 13.06
C LEU A 64 13.63 3.79 12.71
N TYR A 65 14.50 4.50 12.03
CA TYR A 65 14.21 5.80 11.42
C TYR A 65 14.41 5.71 9.91
N ILE A 66 13.48 6.29 9.15
CA ILE A 66 13.53 6.40 7.70
C ILE A 66 13.01 7.79 7.29
N ASP A 67 13.78 8.50 6.47
CA ASP A 67 13.38 9.70 5.73
C ASP A 67 13.67 9.48 4.25
N VAL A 68 12.63 9.56 3.42
CA VAL A 68 12.72 9.36 1.97
C VAL A 68 12.18 10.58 1.27
N GLN A 69 13.00 11.16 0.40
CA GLN A 69 12.59 12.14 -0.60
C GLN A 69 12.72 11.53 -1.98
N ALA A 70 11.67 11.61 -2.78
CA ALA A 70 11.51 10.87 -4.01
C ALA A 70 10.89 11.75 -5.09
N ILE A 71 11.39 11.70 -6.33
CA ILE A 71 10.74 12.30 -7.50
C ILE A 71 10.78 11.33 -8.67
N ASN A 72 9.69 11.32 -9.47
CA ASN A 72 9.56 10.48 -10.66
C ASN A 72 9.78 8.99 -10.37
N ILE A 73 9.33 8.51 -9.21
CA ILE A 73 9.50 7.11 -8.83
C ILE A 73 8.33 6.29 -9.40
N SER A 74 8.65 5.19 -10.06
CA SER A 74 7.68 4.21 -10.53
C SER A 74 7.90 2.90 -9.78
N LEU A 75 6.86 2.38 -9.14
CA LEU A 75 6.91 1.18 -8.29
C LEU A 75 6.02 0.08 -8.86
N LYS A 76 6.50 -1.17 -8.84
CA LYS A 76 5.76 -2.38 -9.18
C LYS A 76 5.66 -3.32 -8.00
N GLY A 77 4.66 -4.18 -8.04
CA GLY A 77 4.45 -5.23 -7.02
C GLY A 77 3.16 -5.07 -6.23
N PHE A 78 2.48 -3.91 -6.27
CA PHE A 78 1.21 -3.71 -5.55
C PHE A 78 0.12 -4.70 -5.97
N ARG A 79 0.10 -5.15 -7.23
CA ARG A 79 -0.85 -6.20 -7.69
C ARG A 79 -0.71 -7.53 -6.92
N ASN A 80 0.44 -7.77 -6.30
CA ASN A 80 0.72 -9.01 -5.57
C ASN A 80 0.48 -8.89 -4.06
N ILE A 81 -0.07 -7.77 -3.60
CA ILE A 81 -0.48 -7.63 -2.20
C ILE A 81 -1.61 -8.61 -1.90
N ARG A 82 -1.42 -9.34 -0.80
CA ARG A 82 -2.42 -10.19 -0.18
C ARG A 82 -2.93 -9.52 1.09
N PHE A 83 -4.24 -9.49 1.24
CA PHE A 83 -4.91 -8.99 2.43
C PHE A 83 -5.05 -10.16 3.41
N LEU A 84 -4.44 -10.01 4.59
CA LEU A 84 -4.46 -11.02 5.64
C LEU A 84 -5.66 -10.82 6.56
N ASP A 85 -5.91 -9.56 6.93
CA ASP A 85 -7.03 -9.17 7.77
C ASP A 85 -7.52 -7.75 7.42
N ALA A 86 -8.75 -7.45 7.81
CA ALA A 86 -9.34 -6.13 7.71
C ALA A 86 -10.34 -5.92 8.87
N GLU A 87 -10.08 -4.92 9.70
CA GLU A 87 -10.94 -4.54 10.80
C GLU A 87 -11.43 -3.11 10.62
N ALA A 88 -12.73 -2.90 10.79
CA ALA A 88 -13.30 -1.57 10.72
C ALA A 88 -14.12 -1.27 11.98
N TYR A 89 -13.85 -0.11 12.58
CA TYR A 89 -14.58 0.38 13.74
C TYR A 89 -14.90 1.86 13.59
N PHE A 90 -15.91 2.29 14.35
CA PHE A 90 -16.37 3.68 14.33
C PHE A 90 -16.25 4.24 15.75
N THR A 91 -15.46 5.29 15.89
CA THR A 91 -15.26 6.00 17.15
C THR A 91 -15.54 7.48 16.91
N ASP A 92 -16.48 8.09 17.66
CA ASP A 92 -16.77 9.53 17.56
C ASP A 92 -17.07 10.06 16.14
N ASN A 93 -17.79 9.27 15.33
CA ASN A 93 -18.07 9.53 13.91
C ASN A 93 -16.85 9.48 12.97
N ILE A 94 -15.71 8.99 13.46
CA ILE A 94 -14.54 8.68 12.66
C ILE A 94 -14.62 7.21 12.28
N PHE A 95 -14.45 6.94 10.99
CA PHE A 95 -14.30 5.59 10.46
C PHE A 95 -12.83 5.22 10.48
N HIS A 96 -12.49 4.17 11.21
CA HIS A 96 -11.17 3.56 11.22
C HIS A 96 -11.19 2.26 10.44
N LEU A 97 -10.15 2.06 9.64
CA LEU A 97 -9.96 0.86 8.83
C LEU A 97 -8.52 0.41 8.98
N ASP A 98 -8.35 -0.67 9.73
CA ASP A 98 -7.08 -1.34 9.95
C ASP A 98 -7.00 -2.50 8.95
N ILE A 99 -5.93 -2.55 8.17
CA ILE A 99 -5.72 -3.57 7.15
C ILE A 99 -4.33 -4.17 7.30
N ASP A 100 -4.30 -5.48 7.44
CA ASP A 100 -3.07 -6.25 7.43
C ASP A 100 -2.77 -6.75 6.02
N VAL A 101 -1.62 -6.35 5.51
CA VAL A 101 -1.19 -6.73 4.16
C VAL A 101 0.13 -7.48 4.18
N GLN A 102 0.23 -8.43 3.25
CA GLN A 102 1.47 -9.13 2.93
C GLN A 102 1.83 -8.88 1.47
N THR A 103 3.08 -8.50 1.21
CA THR A 103 3.62 -8.43 -0.14
C THR A 103 4.99 -9.09 -0.18
N SER A 104 5.29 -9.83 -1.24
CA SER A 104 6.60 -10.47 -1.38
C SER A 104 7.68 -9.46 -1.77
N GLN A 105 7.32 -8.43 -2.55
CA GLN A 105 8.26 -7.44 -3.05
C GLN A 105 7.55 -6.23 -3.65
N ILE A 106 8.04 -5.03 -3.32
CA ILE A 106 7.80 -3.81 -4.10
C ILE A 106 9.15 -3.37 -4.66
N ILE A 107 9.21 -3.15 -5.97
CA ILE A 107 10.44 -2.77 -6.67
C ILE A 107 10.23 -1.49 -7.46
N GLU A 108 11.30 -0.71 -7.58
CA GLU A 108 11.36 0.38 -8.55
C GLU A 108 11.39 -0.20 -9.98
N ASP A 109 10.55 0.33 -10.85
CA ASP A 109 10.38 -0.12 -12.24
C ASP A 109 11.01 0.82 -13.27
N ARG A 110 10.95 2.13 -13.00
CA ARG A 110 11.52 3.15 -13.85
C ARG A 110 12.28 4.12 -12.98
N GLY A 111 13.51 4.44 -13.43
CA GLY A 111 14.47 5.22 -12.66
C GLY A 111 13.84 6.53 -12.20
N GLY A 112 13.93 6.77 -10.89
CA GLY A 112 13.53 8.00 -10.22
C GLY A 112 14.63 8.39 -9.24
N LEU A 113 14.72 9.67 -8.90
CA LEU A 113 15.74 10.12 -7.95
C LEU A 113 15.19 9.95 -6.54
N ALA A 114 15.90 9.18 -5.73
CA ALA A 114 15.61 9.02 -4.32
C ALA A 114 16.80 9.50 -3.47
N HIS A 115 16.49 10.26 -2.44
CA HIS A 115 17.37 10.52 -1.31
C HIS A 115 16.80 9.81 -0.09
N ILE A 116 17.59 8.94 0.53
CA ILE A 116 17.17 8.11 1.65
C ILE A 116 18.17 8.29 2.79
N ILE A 117 17.66 8.71 3.93
CA ILE A 117 18.36 8.67 5.20
C ILE A 117 17.65 7.62 6.06
N GLY A 118 18.40 6.71 6.66
CA GLY A 118 17.83 5.74 7.57
C GLY A 118 18.78 5.32 8.67
N SER A 119 18.24 4.86 9.79
CA SER A 119 19.03 4.24 10.84
C SER A 119 18.25 3.10 11.49
N ALA A 120 18.94 2.00 11.76
CA ALA A 120 18.42 0.86 12.50
C ALA A 120 19.45 0.46 13.56
N SER A 121 19.22 0.85 14.81
CA SER A 121 20.14 0.60 15.92
C SER A 121 21.60 1.04 15.63
N PRO A 122 22.66 0.20 15.50
CA PRO A 122 24.01 0.70 15.23
C PRO A 122 24.26 1.02 13.75
N PHE A 123 23.29 0.75 12.87
CA PHE A 123 23.45 0.89 11.42
C PHE A 123 22.84 2.19 10.93
N THR A 124 23.55 2.89 10.05
CA THR A 124 23.08 4.12 9.39
C THR A 124 23.23 4.01 7.88
N LEU A 125 22.26 4.55 7.15
CA LEU A 125 22.21 4.65 5.70
C LEU A 125 22.02 6.12 5.32
N ASN A 126 22.82 6.60 4.36
CA ASN A 126 22.59 7.86 3.66
C ASN A 126 22.94 7.62 2.20
N SER A 127 21.92 7.66 1.33
CA SER A 127 22.06 7.32 -0.08
C SER A 127 21.28 8.29 -0.95
N THR A 128 21.88 8.66 -2.08
CA THR A 128 21.21 9.41 -3.15
C THR A 128 21.48 8.72 -4.46
N GLY A 129 20.45 8.41 -5.24
CA GLY A 129 20.64 7.71 -6.50
C GLY A 129 19.39 7.56 -7.34
N THR A 130 19.59 7.18 -8.59
CA THR A 130 18.55 6.98 -9.60
C THR A 130 18.08 5.54 -9.76
N LYS A 131 18.77 4.61 -9.08
CA LYS A 131 18.48 3.18 -9.00
C LYS A 131 18.99 2.64 -7.68
N ILE A 132 18.40 1.53 -7.26
CA ILE A 132 18.84 0.61 -6.20
C ILE A 132 18.15 0.84 -4.86
N PHE A 133 16.90 0.37 -4.75
CA PHE A 133 16.42 -0.24 -3.52
C PHE A 133 15.37 -1.30 -3.85
N SER A 134 15.57 -2.51 -3.32
CA SER A 134 14.52 -3.52 -3.25
C SER A 134 14.01 -3.51 -1.82
N VAL A 135 12.78 -3.05 -1.62
CA VAL A 135 12.14 -3.09 -0.32
C VAL A 135 11.34 -4.38 -0.24
N ARG A 136 11.77 -5.27 0.65
CA ARG A 136 10.95 -6.39 1.08
C ARG A 136 10.20 -5.95 2.32
N ILE A 137 8.90 -5.70 2.15
CA ILE A 137 7.99 -5.44 3.26
C ILE A 137 7.51 -6.81 3.74
N VAL A 138 8.03 -7.28 4.88
CA VAL A 138 7.68 -8.60 5.42
C VAL A 138 6.30 -8.57 6.09
N GLU A 139 5.96 -7.43 6.69
CA GLU A 139 4.70 -7.18 7.38
C GLU A 139 4.48 -5.66 7.44
N TYR A 140 3.28 -5.19 7.12
CA TYR A 140 2.93 -3.78 7.17
C TYR A 140 1.47 -3.68 7.60
N ALA A 141 1.27 -3.15 8.81
CA ALA A 141 -0.02 -2.76 9.32
C ALA A 141 -0.15 -1.25 9.11
N THR A 142 -1.19 -0.82 8.39
CA THR A 142 -1.59 0.59 8.38
C THR A 142 -2.79 0.79 9.26
N MET A 143 -2.62 1.61 10.29
CA MET A 143 -3.73 2.26 10.98
C MET A 143 -3.96 3.62 10.34
N TRP A 144 -5.17 3.87 9.85
CA TRP A 144 -5.59 5.17 9.30
C TRP A 144 -6.68 5.80 10.17
#